data_AF-A0A509L3Y9-F1
#
_entry.id   AF-A0A509L3Y9-F1
#
_cell.length_a   1.000
_cell.length_b   1.000
_cell.length_c   1.000
_cell.angle_alpha   90.00
_cell.angle_beta   90.00
_cell.angle_gamma   90.00
#
_symmetry.space_group_name_H-M   'P 1'
#
loop_
_entity.id
_entity.type
_entity.pdbx_description
1 polymer ?
#
loop_
_entity_poly.entity_id
_entity_poly.type
_entity_poly.pdbx_seq_one_letter_code
_entity_poly.pdbx_strand_id
1 'polypeptide(L)' 'MKEVVIVSGCRTAIGAFGGTLKDLNGAKIASVTMKEAIKRAGI' A
#
# COMPACT_ATOMS: atom_id res chain seq x y z
N MET A 1 7.17 0.35 29.27
CA MET A 1 6.38 0.77 28.08
C MET A 1 7.35 0.85 26.90
N LYS A 2 6.96 0.46 25.67
CA LYS A 2 7.84 0.55 24.48
C LYS A 2 7.31 1.64 23.55
N GLU A 3 8.21 2.49 23.06
CA GLU A 3 7.90 3.51 22.04
C GLU A 3 7.58 2.84 20.70
N VAL A 4 6.46 3.22 20.09
CA VAL A 4 6.00 2.70 18.79
C VAL A 4 5.81 3.90 17.85
N VAL A 5 6.51 3.90 16.72
CA VAL A 5 6.50 5.00 15.76
C VAL A 5 6.14 4.52 14.35
N ILE A 6 5.52 5.40 13.56
CA ILE A 6 5.22 5.16 12.15
C ILE A 6 6.41 5.64 11.32
N VAL A 7 7.11 4.70 10.66
CA VAL A 7 8.31 5.01 9.87
C VAL A 7 8.03 5.22 8.37
N SER A 8 6.89 4.73 7.87
CA SER A 8 6.45 5.00 6.51
C SER A 8 4.93 4.85 6.37
N GLY A 9 4.37 5.50 5.35
CA GLY A 9 2.96 5.39 4.99
C GLY A 9 2.77 5.71 3.51
N CYS A 10 2.01 4.85 2.81
CA CYS A 10 1.68 5.07 1.41
C CYS A 10 0.36 4.38 1.05
N ARG A 11 -0.17 4.69 -0.14
CA ARG A 11 -1.40 4.12 -0.69
C ARG A 11 -1.31 4.01 -2.20
N THR A 12 -2.13 3.16 -2.79
CA THR A 12 -2.42 3.24 -4.23
C THR A 12 -3.31 4.45 -4.54
N ALA A 13 -3.49 4.74 -5.82
CA ALA A 13 -4.62 5.55 -6.26
C ALA A 13 -5.95 4.85 -5.91
N ILE A 14 -7.03 5.62 -5.83
CA ILE A 14 -8.39 5.10 -5.65
C ILE A 14 -8.99 4.93 -7.04
N GLY A 15 -9.33 3.69 -7.40
CA GLY A 15 -10.03 3.39 -8.64
C GLY A 15 -11.53 3.62 -8.50
N ALA A 16 -12.17 4.18 -9.53
CA ALA A 16 -13.63 4.21 -9.62
C ALA A 16 -14.19 2.80 -9.90
N PHE A 17 -15.48 2.59 -9.62
CA PHE A 17 -16.16 1.36 -9.96
C PHE A 17 -16.09 1.09 -11.48
N GLY A 18 -15.68 -0.12 -11.87
CA GLY A 18 -15.44 -0.47 -13.27
C GLY A 18 -14.24 0.24 -13.92
N GLY A 19 -13.41 0.94 -13.15
CA GLY A 19 -12.30 1.77 -13.63
C GLY A 19 -10.95 1.05 -13.71
N THR A 20 -9.88 1.81 -13.49
CA THR A 20 -8.48 1.42 -13.74
C THR A 20 -7.97 0.22 -12.94
N LEU A 21 -8.60 -0.09 -11.79
CA LEU A 21 -8.19 -1.20 -10.92
C LEU A 21 -9.12 -2.43 -11.01
N LYS A 22 -10.11 -2.42 -11.92
CA LYS A 22 -11.18 -3.43 -11.97
C LYS A 22 -10.69 -4.87 -12.16
N ASP A 23 -9.59 -5.05 -12.88
CA ASP A 23 -9.06 -6.37 -13.25
C ASP A 23 -8.07 -6.91 -12.19
N LEU A 24 -7.85 -6.16 -11.09
CA LEU A 24 -6.93 -6.55 -10.02
C LEU A 24 -7.71 -6.98 -8.78
N ASN A 25 -7.32 -8.11 -8.20
CA ASN A 25 -7.83 -8.52 -6.89
C ASN A 25 -7.19 -7.69 -5.75
N GLY A 26 -7.84 -7.70 -4.58
CA GLY A 26 -7.38 -6.94 -3.42
C GLY A 26 -5.96 -7.29 -2.96
N ALA A 27 -5.57 -8.57 -3.04
CA ALA A 27 -4.22 -9.00 -2.67
C ALA A 27 -3.15 -8.38 -3.59
N LYS A 28 -3.41 -8.31 -4.90
CA LYS A 28 -2.50 -7.69 -5.86
C LYS A 28 -2.36 -6.19 -5.61
N ILE A 29 -3.46 -5.49 -5.36
CA ILE A 29 -3.46 -4.05 -5.03
C ILE A 29 -2.67 -3.81 -3.74
N ALA A 30 -2.93 -4.59 -2.69
CA ALA A 30 -2.23 -4.49 -1.41
C ALA A 30 -0.72 -4.77 -1.52
N SER A 31 -0.33 -5.75 -2.35
CA SER A 31 1.08 -6.14 -2.51
C SER A 31 1.95 -4.97 -2.99
N VAL A 32 1.40 -4.08 -3.83
CA VAL A 32 2.10 -2.89 -4.34
C VAL A 32 2.38 -1.93 -3.19
N THR A 33 1.37 -1.63 -2.37
CA THR A 33 1.49 -0.72 -1.23
C THR A 33 2.42 -1.26 -0.15
N MET A 34 2.34 -2.56 0.14
CA MET A 34 3.22 -3.21 1.12
C MET A 34 4.69 -3.14 0.70
N LYS A 35 4.98 -3.48 -0.57
CA LYS A 35 6.33 -3.41 -1.11
C LYS A 35 6.89 -1.98 -1.07
N GLU A 36 6.06 -1.00 -1.39
CA GLU A 36 6.46 0.41 -1.37
C GLU A 36 6.65 0.95 0.05
N ALA A 37 5.82 0.53 1.02
CA ALA A 37 5.96 0.92 2.42
C ALA A 37 7.30 0.46 3.02
N ILE A 38 7.69 -0.79 2.73
CA ILE A 38 8.98 -1.37 3.12
C ILE A 38 10.13 -0.57 2.48
N LYS A 39 10.08 -0.38 1.16
CA LYS A 39 11.08 0.39 0.42
C LYS A 39 11.26 1.82 0.96
N ARG A 40 10.17 2.53 1.27
CA ARG A 40 10.20 3.89 1.83
C ARG A 40 10.72 3.94 3.26
N ALA A 41 10.48 2.88 4.03
CA ALA A 41 11.04 2.72 5.37
C ALA A 41 12.53 2.40 5.33
N GLY A 42 13.09 2.02 4.17
CA GLY A 42 14.51 1.70 4.01
C GLY A 42 14.92 0.37 4.65
N ILE A 43 13.97 -0.57 4.76
CA ILE A 43 14.16 -1.91 5.34
C ILE A 43 13.85 -3.02 4.33
#